data_AF-A0A645H1B0-F1
#
_entry.id   AF-A0A645H1B0-F1
#
_cell.length_a   1.000
_cell.length_b   1.000
_cell.length_c   1.000
_cell.angle_alpha   90.00
_cell.angle_beta   90.00
_cell.angle_gamma   90.00
#
_symmetry.space_group_name_H-M   'P 1'
#
loop_
_entity.id
_entity.type
_entity.pdbx_description
1 polymer ?
#
loop_
_entity_poly.entity_id
_entity_poly.type
_entity_poly.pdbx_seq_one_letter_code
_entity_poly.pdbx_strand_id
1 'polypeptide(L)' 'MPPITFHKLRSSCLTYLANNGTDLFTVAKVAGHSNTQTAEKYYVDGYDSNKAVAASTFDKLDDLVKKANINELQ' A
#
# COMPACT_ATOMS: atom_id res chain seq x y z
N MET A 1 -6.52 8.23 -26.21
CA MET A 1 -5.66 7.68 -25.14
C MET A 1 -4.74 8.80 -24.67
N PRO A 2 -4.62 9.09 -23.36
CA PRO A 2 -3.73 10.14 -22.87
C PRO A 2 -2.27 9.83 -23.25
N PRO A 3 -1.43 10.84 -23.53
CA PRO A 3 -0.06 10.62 -23.99
C PRO A 3 0.79 9.94 -22.90
N ILE A 4 1.57 8.93 -23.32
CA ILE A 4 2.58 8.30 -22.47
C ILE A 4 3.83 9.17 -22.52
N THR A 5 4.18 9.77 -21.38
CA THR A 5 5.35 10.63 -21.23
C THR A 5 6.30 10.04 -20.20
N PHE A 6 7.57 10.46 -20.23
CA PHE A 6 8.56 10.07 -19.21
C PHE A 6 8.08 10.36 -17.78
N HIS A 7 7.32 11.45 -17.61
CA HIS A 7 6.72 11.78 -16.33
C HIS A 7 5.74 10.71 -15.83
N LYS A 8 4.92 10.12 -16.73
CA LYS A 8 3.99 9.04 -16.37
C LYS A 8 4.71 7.74 -16.01
N LEU A 9 5.81 7.42 -16.69
CA LEU A 9 6.66 6.28 -16.32
C LEU A 9 7.23 6.44 -14.92
N ARG A 10 7.75 7.64 -14.60
CA ARG A 10 8.26 7.97 -13.27
C ARG A 10 7.18 7.86 -12.20
N SER A 11 5.98 8.41 -12.44
CA SER A 11 4.85 8.26 -11.52
C SER A 11 4.47 6.80 -11.31
N SER A 12 4.37 6.00 -12.37
CA SER A 12 4.02 4.57 -12.26
C SER A 12 5.06 3.77 -11.46
N CYS A 13 6.34 4.05 -11.64
CA CYS A 13 7.42 3.40 -10.89
C CYS A 13 7.34 3.72 -9.39
N LEU A 14 7.13 5.00 -9.05
CA LEU A 14 7.02 5.44 -7.65
C LEU A 14 5.73 4.90 -6.98
N THR A 15 4.61 4.86 -7.71
CA THR A 15 3.37 4.22 -7.24
C THR A 15 3.56 2.72 -7.01
N TYR A 16 4.31 2.02 -7.87
CA TYR A 16 4.60 0.60 -7.68
C TYR A 16 5.44 0.36 -6.41
N LEU A 17 6.48 1.16 -6.18
CA LEU A 17 7.31 1.07 -4.97
C LEU A 17 6.48 1.30 -3.69
N ALA A 18 5.62 2.32 -3.68
CA ALA A 18 4.75 2.62 -2.55
C ALA A 18 3.76 1.49 -2.26
N ASN A 19 3.14 0.92 -3.30
CA ASN A 19 2.18 -0.19 -3.13
C ASN A 19 2.83 -1.49 -2.66
N ASN A 20 4.12 -1.71 -2.91
CA ASN A 20 4.86 -2.86 -2.39
C ASN A 20 5.30 -2.69 -0.92
N GLY A 21 4.82 -1.67 -0.22
CA GLY A 21 5.14 -1.43 1.19
C GLY A 21 6.51 -0.78 1.41
N THR A 22 7.09 -0.15 0.38
CA THR A 22 8.31 0.64 0.55
C THR A 22 7.97 1.90 1.34
N ASP A 23 8.75 2.17 2.39
CA ASP A 23 8.58 3.35 3.23
C ASP A 23 8.61 4.66 2.41
N LEU A 24 7.73 5.60 2.78
CA LEU A 24 7.49 6.84 2.05
C LEU A 24 8.74 7.74 2.00
N PHE A 25 9.58 7.70 3.04
CA PHE A 25 10.85 8.43 3.05
C PHE A 25 11.83 7.87 2.02
N THR A 26 11.85 6.55 1.85
CA THR A 26 12.67 5.88 0.83
C THR A 26 12.15 6.20 -0.57
N VAL A 27 10.84 6.17 -0.79
CA VAL A 27 10.21 6.56 -2.07
C VAL A 27 10.50 8.04 -2.39
N ALA A 28 10.46 8.93 -1.39
CA ALA A 28 10.78 10.35 -1.56
C ALA A 28 12.25 10.58 -1.94
N LYS A 29 13.18 9.82 -1.34
CA LYS A 29 14.61 9.83 -1.73
C LYS A 29 14.81 9.37 -3.18
N VAL A 30 14.15 8.28 -3.58
CA VAL A 30 14.23 7.77 -4.97
C VAL A 30 13.64 8.77 -5.97
N ALA A 31 12.59 9.50 -5.57
CA ALA A 31 12.01 10.56 -6.39
C ALA A 31 12.87 11.84 -6.47
N GLY A 32 13.93 11.96 -5.66
CA GLY A 32 14.75 13.16 -5.56
C GLY A 32 14.02 14.35 -4.92
N HIS A 33 12.96 14.10 -4.15
CA HIS A 33 12.20 15.18 -3.52
C HIS A 33 12.85 15.58 -2.18
N SER A 34 13.07 16.88 -1.97
CA SER A 34 13.53 17.45 -0.71
C SER A 34 12.42 17.56 0.34
N ASN A 35 11.15 17.40 -0.04
CA ASN A 35 9.99 17.46 0.85
C ASN A 35 9.09 16.22 0.69
N THR A 36 8.72 15.58 1.80
CA THR A 36 7.93 14.34 1.85
C THR A 36 6.45 14.56 1.57
N GLN A 37 5.92 15.79 1.72
CA GLN A 37 4.50 16.11 1.48
C GLN A 37 4.03 15.77 0.06
N THR A 38 4.88 15.93 -0.96
CA THR A 38 4.54 15.58 -2.33
C THR A 38 4.52 14.07 -2.54
N ALA A 39 5.35 13.30 -1.81
CA ALA A 39 5.29 11.85 -1.89
C ALA A 39 4.01 11.32 -1.22
N GLU A 40 3.63 11.89 -0.08
CA GLU A 40 2.39 11.54 0.62
C GLU A 40 1.17 11.79 -0.28
N LYS A 41 1.01 13.01 -0.79
CA LYS A 41 -0.15 13.40 -1.60
C LYS A 41 -0.30 12.61 -2.91
N TYR A 42 0.79 12.19 -3.55
CA TYR A 42 0.72 11.52 -4.86
C TYR A 42 0.72 9.99 -4.78
N TYR A 43 1.18 9.40 -3.67
CA TYR A 43 1.36 7.94 -3.56
C TYR A 43 0.57 7.29 -2.41
N VAL A 44 0.11 8.05 -1.42
CA VAL A 44 -0.61 7.55 -0.23
C VAL A 44 -2.13 7.56 -0.40
N ASP A 45 -2.65 8.05 -1.54
CA ASP A 45 -4.09 8.04 -1.84
C ASP A 45 -4.71 6.61 -1.84
N GLY A 46 -3.88 5.56 -1.92
CA GLY A 46 -4.26 4.15 -1.76
C GLY A 46 -3.92 3.51 -0.40
N TYR A 47 -3.34 4.28 0.54
CA TYR A 47 -2.94 3.75 1.84
C TYR A 47 -4.14 3.48 2.74
N ASP A 48 -5.20 4.29 2.64
CA ASP A 48 -6.41 4.12 3.44
C ASP A 48 -7.22 2.89 2.99
N SER A 49 -7.26 2.64 1.68
CA SER A 49 -7.86 1.41 1.12
C SER A 49 -7.03 0.18 1.47
N ASN A 50 -5.69 0.24 1.37
CA ASN A 50 -4.82 -0.85 1.81
C ASN A 50 -4.94 -1.11 3.32
N LYS A 51 -5.10 -0.08 4.15
CA LYS A 51 -5.33 -0.22 5.59
C LYS A 51 -6.67 -0.90 5.88
N ALA A 52 -7.72 -0.54 5.15
CA ALA A 52 -9.02 -1.21 5.24
C ALA A 52 -8.95 -2.68 4.83
N VAL A 53 -8.20 -2.99 3.76
CA VAL A 53 -7.96 -4.37 3.32
C VAL A 53 -7.16 -5.14 4.37
N ALA A 54 -6.12 -4.54 4.96
CA ALA A 54 -5.32 -5.15 6.03
C ALA A 54 -6.18 -5.44 7.28
N ALA A 55 -7.03 -4.51 7.69
CA ALA A 55 -7.98 -4.75 8.78
C ALA A 55 -8.92 -5.93 8.46
N SER A 56 -9.51 -5.93 7.25
CA SER A 56 -10.44 -7.00 6.84
C SER A 56 -9.78 -8.38 6.71
N THR A 57 -8.47 -8.44 6.44
CA THR A 57 -7.73 -9.71 6.39
C THR A 57 -7.41 -10.23 7.78
N PHE A 58 -7.09 -9.33 8.72
CA PHE A 58 -6.95 -9.70 10.14
C PHE A 58 -8.25 -10.20 10.75
N ASP A 59 -9.38 -9.55 10.50
CA ASP A 59 -10.69 -9.99 11.00
C ASP A 59 -11.02 -11.42 10.51
N LYS A 60 -10.76 -11.70 9.23
CA LYS A 60 -10.95 -13.05 8.66
C LYS A 60 -10.03 -14.09 9.29
N LEU A 61 -8.77 -13.73 9.57
CA LEU A 61 -7.82 -14.63 10.22
C LEU A 61 -8.26 -14.96 11.65
N ASP A 62 -8.74 -13.98 12.40
CA ASP A 62 -9.25 -14.17 13.76
C ASP A 62 -10.47 -15.10 13.78
N ASP A 63 -11.40 -14.91 12.84
CA ASP A 63 -12.56 -15.79 12.68
C ASP A 63 -12.18 -17.23 12.31
N LEU A 64 -11.16 -17.41 11.47
CA LEU A 64 -10.65 -18.73 11.11
C LEU A 64 -9.99 -19.45 12.28
N VAL A 65 -9.18 -18.75 13.08
CA VAL A 65 -8.55 -19.32 14.29
C VAL A 65 -9.61 -19.75 15.30
N LYS A 66 -10.65 -18.93 15.51
CA LYS A 66 -11.78 -19.28 16.38
C LYS A 66 -12.50 -20.53 15.90
N LYS A 67 -12.79 -20.64 14.60
CA LYS A 67 -13.43 -21.83 14.02
C LYS A 67 -12.57 -23.09 14.12
N ALA A 68 -11.26 -22.98 13.91
CA ALA A 68 -10.34 -24.11 14.05
C ALA A 68 -10.31 -24.65 15.49
N ASN A 69 -10.26 -23.78 16.49
CA ASN A 69 -10.26 -24.17 17.90
C ASN A 69 -11.58 -24.80 18.37
N ILE A 70 -12.72 -24.49 17.71
CA ILE A 70 -14.01 -25.11 18.05
C ILE A 70 -14.10 -26.55 17.51
N ASN A 71 -13.45 -26.82 16.36
CA ASN A 71 -13.45 -28.15 15.75
C ASN A 71 -12.53 -29.16 16.45
N GLU A 72 -11.51 -28.73 17.20
CA GLU A 72 -10.67 -29.64 18.00
C GLU A 72 -11.31 -30.05 19.34
N LEU A 73 -12.46 -29.48 19.69
CA LEU A 73 -13.22 -29.80 20.91
C LEU A 73 -14.45 -30.71 20.64
N GLN A 74 -14.63 -31.21 19.41
CA GLN A 74 -15.62 -32.23 19.04
C GLN A 74 -14.96 -33.56 18.74
#